data_AF-V9L8U6-F1
#
_entry.id   AF-V9L8U6-F1
#
_cell.length_a   1.000
_cell.length_b   1.000
_cell.length_c   1.000
_cell.angle_alpha   90.00
_cell.angle_beta   90.00
_cell.angle_gamma   90.00
#
_symmetry.space_group_name_H-M   'P 1'
#
loop_
_entity.id
_entity.type
_entity.pdbx_description
1 polymer ?
#
loop_
_entity_poly.entity_id
_entity_poly.type
_entity_poly.pdbx_seq_one_letter_code
_entity_poly.pdbx_strand_id
1 'polypeptide(L)'
;KREVDEEDAALYRHLGAILRHCLLIKADGEDRTEEFHSHTVNLMGNLPLMCLDVLLTPKVQQGSVEYMGMNMDAVNILLDFMEERLDRGHKLKETLTPALNLLTESARVHRETRKFLRFKVLPPLRDVKTRPEVGNLLRNKLVRLMTHIDTDIKHCAAEYLFVLCKESVARFVKYTGYGNAAGLLAARGLMGGGRGEGTYSEDEDTDTEEYKEAKANINPVTGRVEERVVNPMEGMTDEQKEFEAMKLFNMFDKLSREQIIQPMGVGPDGQMAPLDEAMHKMVETRTSSDLDSDSD
;
A
#
# COMPACT_ATOMS: atom_id res chain seq x y z
N LYS A 1 -21.12 -10.75 0.71
CA LYS A 1 -21.41 -9.91 -0.48
C LYS A 1 -22.75 -10.37 -1.03
N ARG A 2 -23.74 -9.48 -1.14
CA ARG A 2 -25.07 -9.81 -1.71
C ARG A 2 -24.85 -10.07 -3.21
N GLU A 3 -25.33 -11.19 -3.73
CA GLU A 3 -25.43 -11.35 -5.18
C GLU A 3 -26.45 -10.32 -5.66
N VAL A 4 -26.00 -9.45 -6.55
CA VAL A 4 -26.83 -8.41 -7.18
C VAL A 4 -27.41 -9.06 -8.43
N ASP A 5 -28.73 -9.07 -8.56
CA ASP A 5 -29.36 -9.58 -9.77
C ASP A 5 -29.09 -8.66 -10.98
N GLU A 6 -29.37 -9.14 -12.19
CA GLU A 6 -29.04 -8.39 -13.41
C GLU A 6 -29.84 -7.08 -13.54
N GLU A 7 -31.07 -7.05 -13.01
CA GLU A 7 -31.93 -5.86 -13.02
C GLU A 7 -31.38 -4.78 -12.08
N ASP A 8 -31.04 -5.14 -10.85
CA ASP A 8 -30.39 -4.26 -9.88
C ASP A 8 -29.04 -3.78 -10.41
N ALA A 9 -28.25 -4.65 -11.05
CA ALA A 9 -26.97 -4.27 -11.63
C ALA A 9 -27.14 -3.23 -12.76
N ALA A 10 -28.19 -3.34 -13.57
CA ALA A 10 -28.50 -2.33 -14.59
C ALA A 10 -28.91 -1.00 -13.95
N LEU A 11 -29.72 -1.02 -12.89
CA LEU A 11 -30.10 0.17 -12.12
C LEU A 11 -28.90 0.85 -11.46
N TYR A 12 -28.01 0.08 -10.83
CA TYR A 12 -26.80 0.61 -10.21
C TYR A 12 -25.83 1.20 -11.24
N ARG A 13 -25.68 0.59 -12.43
CA ARG A 13 -24.90 1.21 -13.53
C ARG A 13 -25.55 2.50 -14.03
N HIS A 14 -26.87 2.55 -14.12
CA HIS A 14 -27.58 3.78 -14.50
C HIS A 14 -27.34 4.90 -13.47
N LEU A 15 -27.50 4.59 -12.18
CA LEU A 15 -27.16 5.51 -11.10
C LEU A 15 -25.69 5.95 -11.16
N GLY A 16 -24.76 5.01 -11.35
CA GLY A 16 -23.33 5.32 -11.50
C GLY A 16 -23.03 6.23 -12.70
N ALA A 17 -23.76 6.12 -13.81
CA ALA A 17 -23.63 7.04 -14.95
C ALA A 17 -24.08 8.47 -14.60
N ILE A 18 -25.16 8.61 -13.82
CA ILE A 18 -25.62 9.91 -13.32
C ILE A 18 -24.58 10.51 -12.37
N LEU A 19 -24.09 9.72 -11.40
CA LEU A 19 -23.09 10.18 -10.44
C LEU A 19 -21.77 10.54 -11.11
N ARG A 20 -21.37 9.83 -12.16
CA ARG A 20 -20.24 10.23 -13.01
C ARG A 20 -20.46 11.61 -13.62
N HIS A 21 -21.65 11.90 -14.13
CA HIS A 21 -21.97 13.22 -14.65
C HIS A 21 -21.91 14.29 -13.55
N CYS A 22 -22.37 13.98 -12.34
CA CYS A 22 -22.26 14.86 -11.17
C CYS A 22 -20.80 15.24 -10.85
N LEU A 23 -19.83 14.33 -10.99
CA LEU A 23 -18.41 14.66 -10.82
C LEU A 23 -17.87 15.62 -11.88
N LEU A 24 -18.40 15.54 -13.11
CA LEU A 24 -17.90 16.33 -14.25
C LEU A 24 -18.43 17.77 -14.27
N ILE A 25 -19.48 18.06 -13.51
CA ILE A 25 -20.08 19.39 -13.44
C ILE A 25 -19.59 20.16 -12.21
N LYS A 26 -19.63 21.50 -12.32
CA LYS A 26 -19.40 22.43 -11.21
C LYS A 26 -20.72 23.03 -10.77
N ALA A 27 -20.89 23.18 -9.47
CA ALA A 27 -22.02 23.90 -8.89
C ALA A 27 -21.72 25.41 -8.81
N ASP A 28 -22.68 26.19 -8.31
CA ASP A 28 -22.52 27.63 -8.09
C ASP A 28 -21.51 27.90 -6.96
N GLY A 29 -20.23 28.02 -7.33
CA GLY A 29 -19.12 28.28 -6.42
C GLY A 29 -18.30 27.03 -6.04
N GLU A 30 -17.09 27.26 -5.55
CA GLU A 30 -16.15 26.19 -5.19
C GLU A 30 -16.65 25.36 -4.00
N ASP A 31 -17.13 26.02 -2.94
CA ASP A 31 -17.65 25.35 -1.74
C ASP A 31 -18.81 24.38 -2.05
N ARG A 32 -19.77 24.83 -2.86
CA ARG A 32 -20.92 24.00 -3.27
C ARG A 32 -20.49 22.88 -4.21
N THR A 33 -19.50 23.13 -5.07
CA THR A 33 -18.97 22.09 -5.97
C THR A 33 -18.35 20.98 -5.15
N GLU A 34 -17.54 21.33 -4.16
CA GLU A 34 -16.91 20.37 -3.29
C GLU A 34 -17.91 19.56 -2.44
N GLU A 35 -18.92 20.22 -1.85
CA GLU A 35 -19.98 19.55 -1.11
C GLU A 35 -20.75 18.57 -2.00
N PHE A 36 -21.10 19.01 -3.22
CA PHE A 36 -21.78 18.18 -4.20
C PHE A 36 -20.96 16.97 -4.63
N HIS A 37 -19.67 17.15 -4.90
CA HIS A 37 -18.74 16.06 -5.19
C HIS A 37 -18.60 15.12 -3.99
N SER A 38 -18.54 15.64 -2.77
CA SER A 38 -18.47 14.83 -1.55
C SER A 38 -19.66 13.90 -1.40
N HIS A 39 -20.89 14.39 -1.59
CA HIS A 39 -22.09 13.55 -1.56
C HIS A 39 -22.11 12.53 -2.69
N THR A 40 -21.66 12.93 -3.88
CA THR A 40 -21.55 12.06 -5.05
C THR A 40 -20.59 10.90 -4.79
N VAL A 41 -19.40 11.16 -4.25
CA VAL A 41 -18.40 10.14 -3.88
C VAL A 41 -18.94 9.20 -2.81
N ASN A 42 -19.59 9.74 -1.77
CA ASN A 42 -20.17 8.93 -0.70
C ASN A 42 -21.24 7.96 -1.24
N LEU A 43 -22.09 8.41 -2.17
CA LEU A 43 -23.10 7.55 -2.79
C LEU A 43 -22.46 6.53 -3.74
N MET A 44 -21.45 6.91 -4.52
CA MET A 44 -20.71 5.98 -5.38
C MET A 44 -20.03 4.87 -4.58
N GLY A 45 -19.50 5.16 -3.39
CA GLY A 45 -18.90 4.17 -2.50
C GLY A 45 -19.86 3.06 -2.05
N ASN A 46 -21.17 3.26 -2.18
CA ASN A 46 -22.19 2.27 -1.85
C ASN A 46 -22.60 1.39 -3.03
N LEU A 47 -22.13 1.69 -4.26
CA LEU A 47 -22.46 0.90 -5.44
C LEU A 47 -21.71 -0.43 -5.45
N PRO A 48 -22.29 -1.52 -6.01
CA PRO A 48 -21.55 -2.75 -6.25
C PRO A 48 -20.32 -2.50 -7.14
N LEU A 49 -19.18 -3.06 -6.76
CA LEU A 49 -17.90 -2.79 -7.44
C LEU A 49 -17.91 -3.10 -8.94
N MET A 50 -18.64 -4.13 -9.35
CA MET A 50 -18.81 -4.52 -10.76
C MET A 50 -19.54 -3.46 -11.61
N CYS A 51 -20.20 -2.48 -10.98
CA CYS A 51 -20.91 -1.39 -11.64
C CYS A 51 -20.07 -0.11 -11.75
N LEU A 52 -18.85 -0.10 -11.21
CA LEU A 52 -17.92 1.04 -11.31
C LEU A 52 -17.22 1.09 -12.68
N ASP A 53 -17.41 0.07 -13.52
CA ASP A 53 -17.01 0.05 -14.94
C ASP A 53 -17.56 1.26 -15.70
N VAL A 54 -18.73 1.75 -15.29
CA VAL A 54 -19.38 2.94 -15.84
C VAL A 54 -18.50 4.19 -15.82
N LEU A 55 -17.54 4.29 -14.89
CA LEU A 55 -16.61 5.43 -14.82
C LEU A 55 -15.70 5.51 -16.05
N LEU A 56 -15.46 4.38 -16.72
CA LEU A 56 -14.56 4.25 -17.87
C LEU A 56 -15.29 4.17 -19.22
N THR A 57 -16.62 4.04 -19.21
CA THR A 57 -17.44 3.85 -20.43
C THR A 57 -17.48 5.03 -21.42
N PRO A 58 -17.31 6.31 -21.04
CA PRO A 58 -17.32 7.40 -22.02
C PRO A 58 -16.23 7.23 -23.08
N LYS A 59 -16.55 7.61 -24.32
CA LYS A 59 -15.55 7.68 -25.38
C LYS A 59 -14.54 8.79 -25.08
N VAL A 60 -13.29 8.55 -25.45
CA VAL A 60 -12.25 9.59 -25.44
C VAL A 60 -12.65 10.68 -26.44
N GLN A 61 -12.68 11.92 -25.99
CA GLN A 61 -12.94 13.11 -26.82
C GLN A 61 -11.72 14.04 -26.78
N GLN A 62 -11.70 15.03 -27.66
CA GLN A 62 -10.64 16.04 -27.66
C GLN A 62 -10.64 16.80 -26.32
N GLY A 63 -9.53 16.77 -25.60
CA GLY A 63 -9.38 17.39 -24.28
C GLY A 63 -9.66 16.45 -23.10
N SER A 64 -10.12 15.22 -23.34
CA SER A 64 -10.21 14.21 -22.27
C SER A 64 -8.84 13.77 -21.78
N VAL A 65 -8.76 13.43 -20.50
CA VAL A 65 -7.65 12.68 -19.93
C VAL A 65 -7.74 11.25 -20.44
N GLU A 66 -6.87 10.89 -21.38
CA GLU A 66 -6.81 9.56 -21.98
C GLU A 66 -5.67 8.74 -21.38
N TYR A 67 -5.94 7.47 -21.11
CA TYR A 67 -4.91 6.50 -20.74
C TYR A 67 -5.27 5.12 -21.26
N MET A 68 -4.36 4.51 -22.02
CA MET A 68 -4.56 3.19 -22.65
C MET A 68 -5.83 3.11 -23.51
N GLY A 69 -6.19 4.19 -24.21
CA GLY A 69 -7.38 4.29 -25.06
C GLY A 69 -8.70 4.46 -24.29
N MET A 70 -8.66 4.61 -22.97
CA MET A 70 -9.84 4.79 -22.11
C MET A 70 -9.95 6.23 -21.62
N ASN A 71 -11.18 6.72 -21.45
CA ASN A 71 -11.44 7.99 -20.80
C ASN A 71 -11.22 7.86 -19.28
N MET A 72 -10.37 8.72 -18.73
CA MET A 72 -10.02 8.78 -17.30
C MET A 72 -10.49 10.07 -16.63
N ASP A 73 -11.37 10.86 -17.25
CA ASP A 73 -11.81 12.17 -16.73
C ASP A 73 -12.41 12.03 -15.32
N ALA A 74 -13.34 11.09 -15.15
CA ALA A 74 -13.98 10.85 -13.86
C ALA A 74 -12.99 10.33 -12.80
N VAL A 75 -12.08 9.43 -13.18
CA VAL A 75 -11.06 8.88 -12.28
C VAL A 75 -10.04 9.96 -11.88
N ASN A 76 -9.66 10.84 -12.81
CA ASN A 76 -8.75 11.94 -12.54
C ASN A 76 -9.40 12.96 -11.58
N ILE A 77 -10.67 13.31 -11.80
CA ILE A 77 -11.41 14.19 -10.86
C ILE A 77 -11.51 13.57 -9.46
N LEU A 78 -11.78 12.26 -9.36
CA LEU A 78 -11.80 11.57 -8.07
C LEU A 78 -10.44 11.60 -7.37
N LEU A 79 -9.36 11.46 -8.14
CA LEU A 79 -8.00 11.54 -7.61
C LEU A 79 -7.67 12.96 -7.12
N ASP A 80 -7.98 13.98 -7.92
CA ASP A 80 -7.77 15.38 -7.59
C ASP A 80 -8.59 15.77 -6.34
N PHE A 81 -9.86 15.35 -6.28
CA PHE A 81 -10.72 15.53 -5.11
C PHE A 81 -10.13 14.88 -3.84
N MET A 82 -9.58 13.66 -3.95
CA MET A 82 -8.94 12.97 -2.84
C MET A 82 -7.67 13.72 -2.38
N GLU A 83 -6.85 14.20 -3.32
CA GLU A 83 -5.63 14.96 -3.01
C GLU A 83 -5.95 16.32 -2.36
N GLU A 84 -6.97 17.04 -2.83
CA GLU A 84 -7.42 18.29 -2.20
C GLU A 84 -7.89 18.07 -0.75
N ARG A 85 -8.62 16.98 -0.48
CA ARG A 85 -9.05 16.61 0.88
C ARG A 85 -7.87 16.24 1.77
N LEU A 86 -6.86 15.58 1.21
CA LEU A 86 -5.62 15.28 1.92
C LEU A 86 -4.86 16.55 2.31
N ASP A 87 -4.78 17.52 1.41
CA ASP A 87 -4.05 18.78 1.62
C ASP A 87 -4.70 19.69 2.66
N ARG A 88 -6.03 19.66 2.77
CA ARG A 88 -6.77 20.40 3.80
C ARG A 88 -6.54 19.87 5.22
N GLY A 89 -6.28 18.57 5.37
CA GLY A 89 -5.95 17.95 6.67
C GLY A 89 -7.07 17.91 7.72
N HIS A 90 -8.27 18.44 7.43
CA HIS A 90 -9.36 18.54 8.39
C HIS A 90 -10.32 17.35 8.29
N LYS A 91 -10.63 16.73 9.45
CA LYS A 91 -11.55 15.58 9.57
C LYS A 91 -11.28 14.47 8.55
N LEU A 92 -10.01 14.17 8.31
CA LEU A 92 -9.56 13.21 7.28
C LEU A 92 -10.34 11.89 7.29
N LYS A 93 -10.67 11.35 8.46
CA LYS A 93 -11.45 10.10 8.56
C LYS A 93 -12.80 10.20 7.84
N GLU A 94 -13.53 11.30 8.00
CA GLU A 94 -14.84 11.50 7.38
C GLU A 94 -14.70 11.95 5.91
N THR A 95 -13.68 12.75 5.61
CA THR A 95 -13.58 13.49 4.34
C THR A 95 -12.73 12.80 3.28
N LEU A 96 -11.73 12.02 3.67
CA LEU A 96 -10.77 11.34 2.79
C LEU A 96 -11.15 9.88 2.54
N THR A 97 -11.53 9.16 3.60
CA THR A 97 -11.77 7.71 3.56
C THR A 97 -12.74 7.26 2.47
N PRO A 98 -13.88 7.95 2.22
CA PRO A 98 -14.80 7.55 1.16
C PRO A 98 -14.16 7.57 -0.24
N ALA A 99 -13.44 8.64 -0.57
CA ALA A 99 -12.77 8.77 -1.86
C ALA A 99 -11.64 7.74 -2.00
N LEU A 100 -10.87 7.55 -0.94
CA LEU A 100 -9.73 6.64 -0.92
C LEU A 100 -10.18 5.17 -1.06
N ASN A 101 -11.27 4.77 -0.38
CA ASN A 101 -11.86 3.43 -0.53
C ASN A 101 -12.46 3.22 -1.92
N LEU A 102 -13.17 4.22 -2.47
CA LEU A 102 -13.73 4.13 -3.83
C LEU A 102 -12.62 3.92 -4.87
N LEU A 103 -11.54 4.71 -4.79
CA LEU A 103 -10.38 4.57 -5.68
C LEU A 103 -9.68 3.22 -5.50
N THR A 104 -9.56 2.74 -4.25
CA THR A 104 -8.94 1.44 -3.92
C THR A 104 -9.71 0.29 -4.57
N GLU A 105 -11.02 0.21 -4.34
CA GLU A 105 -11.82 -0.88 -4.87
C GLU A 105 -12.00 -0.79 -6.39
N SER A 106 -12.10 0.42 -6.94
CA SER A 106 -12.07 0.64 -8.40
C SER A 106 -10.75 0.15 -9.01
N ALA A 107 -9.61 0.40 -8.35
CA ALA A 107 -8.31 -0.10 -8.77
C ALA A 107 -8.16 -1.62 -8.60
N ARG A 108 -8.85 -2.22 -7.65
CA ARG A 108 -8.84 -3.68 -7.48
C ARG A 108 -9.55 -4.36 -8.65
N VAL A 109 -10.72 -3.85 -9.03
CA VAL A 109 -11.57 -4.45 -10.09
C VAL A 109 -11.14 -4.05 -11.51
N HIS A 110 -10.77 -2.78 -11.74
CA HIS A 110 -10.45 -2.28 -13.09
C HIS A 110 -8.95 -2.07 -13.28
N ARG A 111 -8.38 -2.85 -14.20
CA ARG A 111 -6.93 -2.84 -14.50
C ARG A 111 -6.47 -1.48 -15.04
N GLU A 112 -7.26 -0.87 -15.91
CA GLU A 112 -6.98 0.41 -16.55
C GLU A 112 -6.96 1.53 -15.52
N THR A 113 -7.96 1.57 -14.63
CA THR A 113 -7.99 2.47 -13.46
C THR A 113 -6.75 2.30 -12.59
N ARG A 114 -6.40 1.05 -12.24
CA ARG A 114 -5.22 0.76 -11.41
C ARG A 114 -3.94 1.26 -12.05
N LYS A 115 -3.73 1.01 -13.34
CA LYS A 115 -2.52 1.45 -14.05
C LYS A 115 -2.44 2.97 -14.14
N PHE A 116 -3.56 3.64 -14.41
CA PHE A 116 -3.65 5.09 -14.42
C PHE A 116 -3.33 5.69 -13.04
N LEU A 117 -3.97 5.19 -11.98
CA LEU A 117 -3.73 5.64 -10.61
C LEU A 117 -2.30 5.33 -10.16
N ARG A 118 -1.75 4.16 -10.50
CA ARG A 118 -0.35 3.81 -10.26
C ARG A 118 0.58 4.81 -10.94
N PHE A 119 0.33 5.16 -12.20
CA PHE A 119 1.14 6.11 -12.94
C PHE A 119 1.14 7.51 -12.28
N LYS A 120 -0.01 7.97 -11.79
CA LYS A 120 -0.16 9.27 -11.13
C LYS A 120 0.40 9.29 -9.69
N VAL A 121 0.10 8.26 -8.90
CA VAL A 121 0.41 8.20 -7.45
C VAL A 121 1.80 7.64 -7.19
N LEU A 122 2.22 6.59 -7.91
CA LEU A 122 3.46 5.85 -7.71
C LEU A 122 4.30 5.83 -8.99
N PRO A 123 4.72 7.01 -9.50
CA PRO A 123 5.57 7.06 -10.69
C PRO A 123 6.90 6.31 -10.46
N PRO A 124 7.57 5.82 -11.52
CA PRO A 124 8.85 5.14 -11.41
C PRO A 124 9.85 5.92 -10.54
N LEU A 125 10.48 5.24 -9.57
CA LEU A 125 11.32 5.87 -8.56
C LEU A 125 12.61 6.40 -9.19
N ARG A 126 12.83 7.71 -9.15
CA ARG A 126 14.14 8.30 -9.51
C ARG A 126 14.92 8.76 -8.29
N ASP A 127 14.20 9.31 -7.30
CA ASP A 127 14.78 9.66 -6.01
C ASP A 127 14.74 8.46 -5.06
N VAL A 128 15.93 8.01 -4.69
CA VAL A 128 16.19 6.90 -3.77
C VAL A 128 16.94 7.36 -2.51
N LYS A 129 17.19 8.66 -2.35
CA LYS A 129 17.97 9.22 -1.22
C LYS A 129 17.06 9.77 -0.13
N THR A 130 15.91 10.31 -0.51
CA THR A 130 14.91 10.79 0.44
C THR A 130 14.06 9.65 0.97
N ARG A 131 13.57 9.77 2.20
CA ARG A 131 12.65 8.78 2.77
C ARG A 131 11.30 8.86 2.05
N PRO A 132 10.59 7.73 1.86
CA PRO A 132 9.30 7.70 1.18
C PRO A 132 8.24 8.65 1.76
N GLU A 133 8.24 8.88 3.06
CA GLU A 133 7.31 9.79 3.75
C GLU A 133 7.70 11.29 3.67
N VAL A 134 8.89 11.61 3.15
CA VAL A 134 9.39 13.00 3.06
C VAL A 134 9.17 13.54 1.65
N GLY A 135 8.50 14.69 1.56
CA GLY A 135 8.22 15.39 0.30
C GLY A 135 6.77 15.84 0.19
N ASN A 136 6.45 16.44 -0.94
CA ASN A 136 5.12 17.01 -1.24
C ASN A 136 4.39 16.28 -2.38
N LEU A 137 4.96 15.19 -2.92
CA LEU A 137 4.24 14.37 -3.89
C LEU A 137 3.11 13.62 -3.19
N LEU A 138 2.06 13.27 -3.94
CA LEU A 138 0.93 12.50 -3.42
C LEU A 138 1.37 11.18 -2.75
N ARG A 139 2.36 10.48 -3.33
CA ARG A 139 3.03 9.33 -2.68
C ARG A 139 3.48 9.66 -1.26
N ASN A 140 4.25 10.74 -1.08
CA ASN A 140 4.82 11.08 0.22
C ASN A 140 3.71 11.36 1.25
N LYS A 141 2.68 12.12 0.83
CA LYS A 141 1.53 12.44 1.67
C LYS A 141 0.79 11.16 2.12
N LEU A 142 0.55 10.23 1.21
CA LEU A 142 -0.10 8.94 1.51
C LEU A 142 0.77 8.03 2.39
N VAL A 143 2.08 7.97 2.15
CA VAL A 143 2.99 7.16 2.99
C VAL A 143 3.01 7.70 4.43
N ARG A 144 2.97 9.02 4.64
CA ARG A 144 2.82 9.61 6.00
C ARG A 144 1.54 9.15 6.70
N LEU A 145 0.45 8.93 5.97
CA LEU A 145 -0.79 8.44 6.56
C LEU A 145 -0.69 6.99 7.06
N MET A 146 0.24 6.18 6.52
CA MET A 146 0.45 4.79 6.96
C MET A 146 0.97 4.69 8.40
N THR A 147 1.43 5.79 8.98
CA THR A 147 1.83 5.90 10.39
C THR A 147 0.94 6.86 11.17
N HIS A 148 -0.27 7.16 10.67
CA HIS A 148 -1.24 8.00 11.37
C HIS A 148 -1.79 7.30 12.63
N ILE A 149 -2.18 8.10 13.63
CA ILE A 149 -2.67 7.62 14.93
C ILE A 149 -4.02 6.92 14.77
N ASP A 150 -4.91 7.48 13.95
CA ASP A 150 -6.19 6.86 13.58
C ASP A 150 -5.96 5.61 12.72
N THR A 151 -6.43 4.46 13.22
CA THR A 151 -6.24 3.15 12.59
C THR A 151 -6.94 3.02 11.25
N ASP A 152 -8.08 3.69 11.07
CA ASP A 152 -8.88 3.57 9.85
C ASP A 152 -8.18 4.32 8.72
N ILE A 153 -7.72 5.55 8.98
CA ILE A 153 -6.95 6.33 8.01
C ILE A 153 -5.68 5.58 7.61
N LYS A 154 -4.94 5.08 8.60
CA LYS A 154 -3.73 4.27 8.39
C LYS A 154 -4.01 3.07 7.49
N HIS A 155 -5.06 2.31 7.81
CA HIS A 155 -5.39 1.10 7.07
C HIS A 155 -5.80 1.42 5.64
N CYS A 156 -6.66 2.41 5.44
CA CYS A 156 -7.13 2.80 4.11
C CYS A 156 -5.96 3.27 3.23
N ALA A 157 -5.10 4.16 3.73
CA ALA A 157 -3.95 4.66 2.98
C ALA A 157 -2.98 3.54 2.57
N ALA A 158 -2.66 2.64 3.51
CA ALA A 158 -1.80 1.50 3.25
C ALA A 158 -2.43 0.53 2.24
N GLU A 159 -3.73 0.26 2.37
CA GLU A 159 -4.47 -0.62 1.46
C GLU A 159 -4.49 -0.08 0.02
N TYR A 160 -4.76 1.22 -0.14
CA TYR A 160 -4.76 1.87 -1.44
C TYR A 160 -3.41 1.69 -2.16
N LEU A 161 -2.32 2.01 -1.46
CA LEU A 161 -0.96 1.86 -2.01
C LEU A 161 -0.61 0.40 -2.29
N PHE A 162 -1.08 -0.54 -1.47
CA PHE A 162 -0.86 -1.97 -1.67
C PHE A 162 -1.56 -2.49 -2.93
N VAL A 163 -2.82 -2.09 -3.16
CA VAL A 163 -3.57 -2.41 -4.40
C VAL A 163 -2.88 -1.82 -5.64
N LEU A 164 -2.40 -0.57 -5.58
CA LEU A 164 -1.61 0.03 -6.68
C LEU A 164 -0.28 -0.69 -6.93
N CYS A 165 0.23 -1.42 -5.94
CA CYS A 165 1.39 -2.30 -6.05
C CYS A 165 1.05 -3.73 -6.50
N LYS A 166 -0.19 -3.99 -6.93
CA LYS A 166 -0.72 -5.32 -7.28
C LYS A 166 -0.66 -6.30 -6.10
N GLU A 167 -0.80 -5.77 -4.89
CA GLU A 167 -0.68 -6.53 -3.64
C GLU A 167 0.64 -7.30 -3.50
N SER A 168 1.71 -6.84 -4.16
CA SER A 168 3.05 -7.42 -4.06
C SER A 168 3.81 -6.77 -2.90
N VAL A 169 4.26 -7.57 -1.93
CA VAL A 169 5.03 -7.06 -0.78
C VAL A 169 6.32 -6.39 -1.23
N ALA A 170 7.07 -7.00 -2.15
CA ALA A 170 8.32 -6.45 -2.64
C ALA A 170 8.11 -5.08 -3.32
N ARG A 171 7.08 -4.95 -4.14
CA ARG A 171 6.77 -3.70 -4.83
C ARG A 171 6.25 -2.65 -3.85
N PHE A 172 5.43 -3.04 -2.90
CA PHE A 172 4.93 -2.17 -1.85
C PHE A 172 6.06 -1.58 -1.01
N VAL A 173 6.95 -2.44 -0.49
CA VAL A 173 8.14 -2.04 0.29
C VAL A 173 9.05 -1.12 -0.51
N LYS A 174 9.24 -1.37 -1.82
CA LYS A 174 10.01 -0.46 -2.70
C LYS A 174 9.49 0.99 -2.65
N TYR A 175 8.17 1.19 -2.66
CA TYR A 175 7.59 2.54 -2.72
C TYR A 175 7.34 3.18 -1.36
N THR A 176 7.16 2.38 -0.31
CA THR A 176 6.76 2.89 1.01
C THR A 176 7.85 2.78 2.07
N GLY A 177 8.86 1.92 1.87
CA GLY A 177 9.75 1.47 2.93
C GLY A 177 9.05 0.46 3.85
N TYR A 178 9.80 -0.54 4.32
CA TYR A 178 9.28 -1.61 5.16
C TYR A 178 8.81 -1.08 6.52
N GLY A 179 9.47 -0.06 7.08
CA GLY A 179 9.05 0.54 8.35
C GLY A 179 7.62 1.07 8.31
N ASN A 180 7.24 1.77 7.23
CA ASN A 180 5.88 2.26 7.03
C ASN A 180 4.92 1.10 6.69
N ALA A 181 5.36 0.13 5.89
CA ALA A 181 4.55 -1.01 5.44
C ALA A 181 4.25 -2.05 6.53
N ALA A 182 5.11 -2.19 7.54
CA ALA A 182 5.11 -3.28 8.50
C ALA A 182 3.75 -3.45 9.19
N GLY A 183 3.05 -2.35 9.49
CA GLY A 183 1.72 -2.40 10.11
C GLY A 183 0.68 -3.12 9.24
N LEU A 184 0.65 -2.85 7.94
CA LEU A 184 -0.26 -3.54 7.01
C LEU A 184 0.18 -4.99 6.79
N LEU A 185 1.49 -5.21 6.60
CA LEU A 185 2.03 -6.54 6.36
C LEU A 185 1.78 -7.48 7.53
N ALA A 186 1.95 -7.01 8.77
CA ALA A 186 1.62 -7.77 9.98
C ALA A 186 0.13 -8.11 10.05
N ALA A 187 -0.75 -7.13 9.81
CA ALA A 187 -2.20 -7.33 9.83
C ALA A 187 -2.69 -8.33 8.77
N ARG A 188 -1.93 -8.52 7.69
CA ARG A 188 -2.23 -9.47 6.61
C ARG A 188 -1.46 -10.78 6.67
N GLY A 189 -0.59 -10.99 7.66
CA GLY A 189 0.28 -12.16 7.71
C GLY A 189 1.26 -12.23 6.52
N LEU A 190 1.71 -11.08 6.02
CA LEU A 190 2.61 -10.95 4.87
C LEU A 190 4.02 -10.48 5.26
N MET A 191 4.39 -10.65 6.54
CA MET A 191 5.71 -10.22 7.04
C MET A 191 6.85 -11.04 6.43
N GLY A 192 6.57 -12.28 6.03
CA GLY A 192 7.51 -13.16 5.31
C GLY A 192 7.65 -12.85 3.82
N GLY A 193 6.94 -11.83 3.30
CA GLY A 193 6.91 -11.51 1.88
C GLY A 193 5.74 -12.14 1.15
N GLY A 194 5.88 -12.29 -0.17
CA GLY A 194 4.83 -12.84 -1.03
C GLY A 194 3.89 -11.80 -1.61
N ARG A 195 2.63 -12.20 -1.80
CA ARG A 195 1.61 -11.43 -2.51
C ARG A 195 0.25 -11.68 -1.86
N GLY A 196 -0.62 -10.68 -1.87
CA GLY A 196 -2.00 -10.81 -1.41
C GLY A 196 -2.87 -11.67 -2.34
N GLU A 197 -4.13 -11.86 -1.94
CA GLU A 197 -5.09 -12.74 -2.61
C GLU A 197 -5.58 -12.21 -3.98
N GLY A 198 -5.30 -10.95 -4.31
CA GLY A 198 -5.78 -10.34 -5.56
C GLY A 198 -5.21 -10.96 -6.84
N THR A 199 -6.08 -11.12 -7.84
CA THR A 199 -5.70 -11.56 -9.20
C THR A 199 -5.22 -10.38 -10.03
N TYR A 200 -3.93 -10.38 -10.40
CA TYR A 200 -3.29 -9.30 -11.16
C TYR A 200 -2.47 -9.83 -12.33
N SER A 201 -2.40 -9.04 -13.41
CA SER A 201 -1.56 -9.32 -14.57
C SER A 201 -0.08 -9.36 -14.22
N GLU A 202 0.69 -10.04 -15.07
CA GLU A 202 2.15 -10.19 -14.96
C GLU A 202 2.90 -8.87 -14.80
N ASP A 203 4.08 -8.97 -14.20
CA ASP A 203 4.83 -7.86 -13.68
C ASP A 203 5.52 -7.05 -14.77
N GLU A 204 5.24 -5.73 -14.76
CA GLU A 204 5.98 -4.77 -15.57
C GLU A 204 7.19 -4.32 -14.74
N ASP A 205 8.38 -4.40 -15.34
CA ASP A 205 9.58 -3.81 -14.74
C ASP A 205 9.39 -2.30 -14.69
N THR A 206 9.40 -1.77 -13.46
CA THR A 206 9.26 -0.33 -13.17
C THR A 206 10.52 0.21 -12.52
N ASP A 207 11.57 -0.61 -12.45
CA ASP A 207 12.86 -0.20 -11.92
C ASP A 207 13.50 0.72 -12.95
N THR A 208 13.72 1.96 -12.53
CA THR A 208 14.52 2.94 -13.28
C THR A 208 15.99 2.56 -13.19
N GLU A 209 16.82 3.11 -14.07
CA GLU A 209 18.27 2.87 -14.02
C GLU A 209 18.87 3.37 -12.69
N GLU A 210 18.41 4.53 -12.20
CA GLU A 210 18.82 5.08 -10.90
C GLU A 210 18.47 4.13 -9.74
N TYR A 211 17.30 3.49 -9.79
CA TYR A 211 16.89 2.52 -8.79
C TYR A 211 17.71 1.23 -8.88
N LYS A 212 17.98 0.72 -10.10
CA LYS A 212 18.77 -0.51 -10.31
C LYS A 212 20.18 -0.36 -9.75
N GLU A 213 20.84 0.76 -10.01
CA GLU A 213 22.17 1.06 -9.47
C GLU A 213 22.19 1.18 -7.95
N ALA A 214 21.15 1.79 -7.37
CA ALA A 214 21.06 2.03 -5.95
C ALA A 214 20.54 0.84 -5.12
N LYS A 215 19.85 -0.12 -5.75
CA LYS A 215 19.09 -1.19 -5.09
C LYS A 215 19.87 -1.94 -4.01
N ALA A 216 21.15 -2.21 -4.25
CA ALA A 216 22.01 -2.91 -3.31
C ALA A 216 22.34 -2.10 -2.04
N ASN A 217 22.23 -0.77 -2.10
CA ASN A 217 22.54 0.15 -1.00
C ASN A 217 21.27 0.75 -0.36
N ILE A 218 20.07 0.40 -0.83
CA ILE A 218 18.81 0.85 -0.23
C ILE A 218 18.54 0.03 1.03
N ASN A 219 18.38 0.71 2.15
CA ASN A 219 17.90 0.07 3.38
C ASN A 219 16.40 -0.24 3.22
N PRO A 220 15.97 -1.52 3.28
CA PRO A 220 14.56 -1.88 3.09
C PRO A 220 13.64 -1.25 4.14
N VAL A 221 14.12 -1.01 5.37
CA VAL A 221 13.34 -0.41 6.46
C VAL A 221 13.03 1.04 6.17
N THR A 222 14.04 1.83 5.80
CA THR A 222 13.90 3.28 5.60
C THR A 222 13.53 3.65 4.16
N GLY A 223 13.63 2.71 3.21
CA GLY A 223 13.28 2.92 1.81
C GLY A 223 14.21 3.90 1.07
N ARG A 224 15.41 4.15 1.61
CA ARG A 224 16.41 5.06 1.03
C ARG A 224 17.80 4.46 1.04
N VAL A 225 18.67 5.00 0.19
CA VAL A 225 20.11 4.78 0.26
C VAL A 225 20.65 5.45 1.52
N GLU A 226 21.29 4.65 2.37
CA GLU A 226 21.97 5.16 3.55
C GLU A 226 23.47 5.23 3.28
N GLU A 227 24.11 6.26 3.82
CA GLU A 227 25.56 6.31 3.84
C GLU A 227 26.07 5.14 4.66
N ARG A 228 27.13 4.48 4.18
CA ARG A 228 27.75 3.39 4.92
C ARG A 228 28.31 3.94 6.22
N VAL A 229 27.60 3.67 7.31
CA VAL A 229 28.07 3.99 8.65
C VAL A 229 29.31 3.13 8.91
N VAL A 230 30.36 3.77 9.43
CA VAL A 230 31.59 3.10 9.87
C VAL A 230 31.21 2.02 10.89
N ASN A 231 31.79 0.82 10.79
CA ASN A 231 31.42 -0.26 11.69
C ASN A 231 31.80 0.16 13.13
N PRO A 232 30.86 0.22 14.09
CA PRO A 232 31.18 0.61 15.47
C PRO A 232 32.21 -0.30 16.16
N MET A 233 32.38 -1.51 15.64
CA MET A 233 33.35 -2.51 16.12
C MET A 233 34.71 -2.42 15.40
N GLU A 234 34.87 -1.48 14.47
CA GLU A 234 36.13 -1.24 13.76
C GLU A 234 37.19 -0.71 14.74
N GLY A 235 38.34 -1.39 14.80
CA GLY A 235 39.41 -1.08 15.76
C GLY A 235 39.28 -1.77 17.13
N MET A 236 38.21 -2.52 17.40
CA MET A 236 38.11 -3.38 18.59
C MET A 236 38.83 -4.72 18.39
N THR A 237 39.49 -5.22 19.44
CA THR A 237 40.04 -6.59 19.45
C THR A 237 38.91 -7.62 19.53
N ASP A 238 39.17 -8.88 19.17
CA ASP A 238 38.13 -9.92 19.21
C ASP A 238 37.64 -10.18 20.64
N GLU A 239 38.52 -10.09 21.63
CA GLU A 239 38.16 -10.14 23.06
C GLU A 239 37.21 -9.01 23.47
N GLN A 240 37.41 -7.80 22.95
CA GLN A 240 36.51 -6.67 23.19
C GLN A 240 35.14 -6.86 22.53
N LYS A 241 35.12 -7.43 21.31
CA LYS A 241 33.87 -7.77 20.62
C LYS A 241 33.07 -8.81 21.41
N GLU A 242 33.74 -9.86 21.89
CA GLU A 242 33.10 -10.89 22.73
C GLU A 242 32.57 -10.30 24.03
N PHE A 243 33.33 -9.41 24.68
CA PHE A 243 32.89 -8.75 25.91
C PHE A 243 31.62 -7.91 25.70
N GLU A 244 31.55 -7.07 24.66
CA GLU A 244 30.35 -6.29 24.35
C GLU A 244 29.19 -7.18 23.91
N ALA A 245 29.44 -8.27 23.18
CA ALA A 245 28.41 -9.25 22.82
C ALA A 245 27.80 -9.92 24.06
N MET A 246 28.64 -10.32 25.02
CA MET A 246 28.18 -10.95 26.26
C MET A 246 27.38 -9.98 27.13
N LYS A 247 27.79 -8.71 27.16
CA LYS A 247 27.05 -7.63 27.83
C LYS A 247 25.68 -7.42 27.20
N LEU A 248 25.59 -7.38 25.86
CA LEU A 248 24.32 -7.27 25.14
C LEU A 248 23.41 -8.49 25.42
N PHE A 249 23.97 -9.70 25.39
CA PHE A 249 23.25 -10.93 25.72
C PHE A 249 22.68 -10.89 27.15
N ASN A 250 23.49 -10.50 28.13
CA ASN A 250 23.03 -10.39 29.52
C ASN A 250 21.92 -9.34 29.69
N MET A 251 21.96 -8.24 28.91
CA MET A 251 20.88 -7.26 28.89
C MET A 251 19.59 -7.84 28.31
N PHE A 252 19.66 -8.57 27.18
CA PHE A 252 18.49 -9.24 26.59
C PHE A 252 17.90 -10.32 27.51
N ASP A 253 18.75 -11.17 28.09
CA ASP A 253 18.33 -12.23 29.03
C ASP A 253 17.64 -11.63 30.26
N LYS A 254 18.19 -10.56 30.83
CA LYS A 254 17.56 -9.85 31.95
C LYS A 254 16.18 -9.30 31.58
N LEU A 255 16.06 -8.58 30.46
CA LEU A 255 14.79 -8.01 30.01
C LEU A 255 13.75 -9.08 29.68
N SER A 256 14.18 -10.24 29.15
CA SER A 256 13.29 -11.36 28.88
C SER A 256 12.81 -12.05 30.16
N ARG A 257 13.71 -12.28 31.13
CA ARG A 257 13.34 -12.88 32.44
C ARG A 257 12.41 -11.99 33.25
N GLU A 258 12.60 -10.67 33.18
CA GLU A 258 11.71 -9.68 33.80
C GLU A 258 10.40 -9.49 33.02
N GLN A 259 10.19 -10.23 31.91
CA GLN A 259 9.00 -10.15 31.06
C GLN A 259 8.73 -8.74 30.52
N ILE A 260 9.80 -7.94 30.36
CA ILE A 260 9.73 -6.60 29.78
C ILE A 260 9.68 -6.69 28.25
N ILE A 261 10.39 -7.67 27.67
CA ILE A 261 10.40 -7.93 26.23
C ILE A 261 10.11 -9.40 25.94
N GLN A 262 9.41 -9.66 24.84
CA GLN A 262 9.20 -10.99 24.29
C GLN A 262 9.77 -11.02 22.86
N PRO A 263 10.81 -11.83 22.58
CA PRO A 263 11.28 -12.04 21.22
C PRO A 263 10.19 -12.67 20.35
N MET A 264 9.95 -12.09 19.18
CA MET A 264 8.98 -12.55 18.19
C MET A 264 9.72 -12.97 16.91
N GLY A 265 9.23 -14.04 16.27
CA GLY A 265 9.66 -14.49 14.95
C GLY A 265 8.51 -14.46 13.94
N VAL A 266 8.84 -14.46 12.66
CA VAL A 266 7.86 -14.61 11.58
C VAL A 266 7.77 -16.10 11.24
N GLY A 267 6.57 -16.67 11.33
CA GLY A 267 6.29 -18.06 10.97
C GLY A 267 6.30 -18.31 9.46
N PRO A 268 6.22 -19.59 9.04
CA PRO A 268 6.11 -19.95 7.62
C PRO A 268 4.81 -19.44 6.97
N ASP A 269 3.79 -19.16 7.79
CA ASP A 269 2.52 -18.54 7.41
C ASP A 269 2.60 -17.01 7.29
N GLY A 270 3.77 -16.42 7.52
CA GLY A 270 4.01 -14.97 7.46
C GLY A 270 3.42 -14.19 8.65
N GLN A 271 2.87 -14.87 9.66
CA GLN A 271 2.38 -14.27 10.90
C GLN A 271 3.48 -14.15 11.95
N MET A 272 3.28 -13.29 12.94
CA MET A 272 4.20 -13.15 14.08
C MET A 272 3.80 -14.11 15.21
N ALA A 273 4.76 -14.87 15.71
CA ALA A 273 4.63 -15.74 16.87
C ALA A 273 5.86 -15.56 17.80
N PRO A 274 5.81 -15.98 19.08
CA PRO A 274 6.99 -16.04 19.92
C PRO A 274 8.15 -16.76 19.21
N LEU A 275 9.37 -16.27 19.38
CA LEU A 275 10.53 -16.74 18.59
C LEU A 275 10.71 -18.26 18.65
N ASP A 276 10.57 -18.86 19.83
CA ASP A 276 10.69 -20.32 20.02
C ASP A 276 9.66 -21.08 19.18
N GLU A 277 8.40 -20.63 19.20
CA GLU A 277 7.31 -21.22 18.42
C GLU A 277 7.53 -21.06 16.92
N ALA A 278 7.95 -19.88 16.48
CA ALA A 278 8.25 -19.62 15.07
C ALA A 278 9.41 -20.50 14.58
N MET A 279 10.45 -20.67 15.39
CA MET A 279 11.58 -21.54 15.09
C MET A 279 11.16 -23.01 14.99
N HIS A 280 10.35 -23.50 15.92
CA HIS A 280 9.82 -24.87 15.87
C HIS A 280 9.00 -25.12 14.59
N LYS A 281 8.07 -24.22 14.25
CA LYS A 281 7.26 -24.31 13.02
C LYS A 281 8.10 -24.29 11.74
N MET A 282 9.16 -23.49 11.71
CA MET A 282 10.08 -23.45 10.56
C MET A 282 10.86 -24.75 10.38
N VAL A 283 11.28 -25.39 11.48
CA VAL A 283 11.99 -26.67 11.42
C VAL A 283 11.05 -27.78 10.95
N GLU A 284 9.84 -27.86 11.48
CA GLU A 284 8.83 -28.85 11.09
C GLU A 284 8.48 -28.79 9.60
N THR A 285 8.29 -27.57 9.07
CA THR A 285 7.94 -27.35 7.66
C THR A 285 9.07 -27.79 6.71
N ARG A 286 10.34 -27.56 7.09
CA ARG A 286 11.50 -28.02 6.29
C ARG A 286 11.61 -29.54 6.30
N THR A 287 11.39 -30.18 7.44
CA THR A 287 11.42 -31.65 7.52
C THR A 287 10.29 -32.33 6.75
N SER A 288 9.10 -31.72 6.67
CA SER A 288 8.00 -32.26 5.85
C SER A 288 8.24 -32.09 4.34
N SER A 289 8.82 -30.97 3.89
CA SER A 289 9.10 -30.76 2.47
C SER A 289 10.19 -31.70 1.93
N ASP A 290 11.14 -32.10 2.78
CA ASP A 290 12.21 -33.02 2.40
C ASP A 290 11.69 -34.46 2.26
N LEU A 291 10.70 -34.87 3.07
CA LEU A 291 10.09 -36.21 3.01
C LEU A 291 9.17 -36.41 1.80
N ASP A 292 8.51 -35.36 1.32
CA ASP A 292 7.66 -35.40 0.12
C ASP A 292 8.48 -35.35 -1.18
N SER A 293 9.79 -35.04 -1.11
CA SER A 293 10.68 -35.05 -2.28
C SER A 293 11.32 -36.41 -2.59
N ASP A 294 11.20 -37.37 -1.66
CA ASP A 294 11.77 -38.72 -1.76
C ASP A 294 10.72 -39.80 -2.11
N SER A 295 9.54 -39.40 -2.59
CA SER A 295 8.50 -40.34 -3.06
C SER A 295 8.09 -40.08 -4.51
N ASP A 296 9.02 -40.37 -5.43
CA ASP A 296 8.74 -40.74 -6.83
C ASP A 296 8.38 -42.24 -6.94
#